data_AF-A0A2V8YAM3-F1
#
_entry.id   AF-A0A2V8YAM3-F1
#
_cell.length_a   1.000
_cell.length_b   1.000
_cell.length_c   1.000
_cell.angle_alpha   90.00
_cell.angle_beta   90.00
_cell.angle_gamma   90.00
#
_symmetry.space_group_name_H-M   'P 1'
#
loop_
_entity.id
_entity.type
_entity.pdbx_description
1 polymer ?
#
loop_
_entity_poly.entity_id
_entity_poly.type
_entity_poly.pdbx_seq_one_letter_code
_entity_poly.pdbx_strand_id
1 'polypeptide(L)'
;MQKDERDLLEVLKFELQFLEDGGYGRSPRTPWRPQYIFEDSLTCMNYDSKENPAPCSDCVPMQLVPPEHRSEKIPCRHIPF
;
A
#
# COMPACT_ATOMS: atom_id res chain seq x y z
N MET A 1 -6.36 -9.71 -15.77
CA MET A 1 -5.99 -9.10 -14.48
C MET A 1 -5.81 -10.24 -13.49
N GLN A 2 -4.59 -10.41 -12.98
CA GLN A 2 -4.33 -11.42 -11.94
C GLN A 2 -4.58 -10.72 -10.60
N LYS A 3 -5.57 -11.22 -9.85
CA LYS A 3 -5.79 -10.79 -8.48
C LYS A 3 -4.60 -11.25 -7.65
N ASP A 4 -4.11 -10.40 -6.77
CA ASP A 4 -3.06 -10.77 -5.85
C ASP A 4 -3.62 -11.81 -4.86
N GLU A 5 -3.10 -13.04 -4.93
CA GLU A 5 -3.54 -14.19 -4.12
C GLU A 5 -2.68 -14.37 -2.86
N ARG A 6 -1.76 -13.45 -2.57
CA ARG A 6 -0.99 -13.50 -1.32
C ARG A 6 -1.92 -13.40 -0.12
N ASP A 7 -1.56 -14.11 0.95
CA ASP A 7 -2.30 -14.04 2.19
C ASP A 7 -2.15 -12.64 2.82
N LEU A 8 -3.27 -11.98 3.11
CA LEU A 8 -3.29 -10.65 3.72
C LEU A 8 -2.50 -10.62 5.02
N LEU A 9 -2.66 -11.64 5.86
CA LEU A 9 -2.01 -11.68 7.17
C LEU A 9 -0.50 -11.76 7.01
N GLU A 10 -0.01 -12.56 6.07
CA GLU A 10 1.43 -12.68 5.80
C GLU A 10 2.01 -11.39 5.21
N VAL A 11 1.28 -10.74 4.30
CA VAL A 11 1.65 -9.41 3.77
C VAL A 11 1.73 -8.38 4.89
N LEU A 12 0.73 -8.32 5.78
CA LEU A 12 0.71 -7.37 6.89
C LEU A 12 1.80 -7.65 7.93
N LYS A 13 2.10 -8.92 8.24
CA LYS A 13 3.22 -9.29 9.12
C LYS A 13 4.55 -8.84 8.55
N PHE A 14 4.76 -9.02 7.25
CA PHE A 14 5.96 -8.55 6.59
C PHE A 14 6.08 -7.02 6.66
N GLU A 15 5.01 -6.29 6.35
CA GLU A 15 5.00 -4.82 6.45
C GLU A 15 5.25 -4.33 7.87
N LEU A 16 4.68 -5.01 8.87
CA LEU A 16 4.91 -4.70 10.28
C LEU A 16 6.39 -4.91 10.65
N GLN A 17 6.97 -6.05 10.29
CA GLN A 17 8.40 -6.31 10.54
C GLN A 17 9.28 -5.25 9.87
N PHE A 18 8.97 -4.87 8.63
CA PHE A 18 9.72 -3.83 7.92
C PHE A 18 9.65 -2.47 8.63
N LEU A 19 8.47 -2.10 9.15
CA LEU A 19 8.28 -0.90 9.95
C LEU A 19 9.08 -0.94 11.26
N GLU A 20 9.08 -2.08 11.95
CA GLU A 20 9.81 -2.30 13.21
C GLU A 20 11.33 -2.27 13.03
N ASP A 21 11.83 -2.76 11.88
CA ASP A 21 13.25 -2.75 11.53
C ASP A 21 13.79 -1.35 11.15
N GLY A 22 12.93 -0.32 11.15
CA GLY A 22 13.31 1.08 10.89
C GLY A 22 12.59 1.73 9.70
N GLY A 23 11.82 0.95 8.95
CA GLY A 23 10.60 1.38 8.25
C GLY A 23 10.69 2.47 7.17
N TYR A 24 9.50 2.92 6.79
CA TYR A 24 9.23 3.97 5.79
C TYR A 24 9.32 5.38 6.41
N GLY A 25 10.47 5.70 7.03
CA GLY A 25 10.75 6.99 7.66
C GLY A 25 10.56 8.22 6.76
N ARG A 26 10.65 9.44 7.30
CA ARG A 26 10.49 10.65 6.49
C ARG A 26 11.55 10.68 5.40
N SER A 27 11.12 10.57 4.14
CA SER A 27 12.01 10.73 3.00
C SER A 27 12.71 12.09 3.08
N PRO A 28 14.05 12.15 3.12
CA PRO A 28 14.80 13.41 3.09
C PRO A 28 14.56 14.19 1.79
N ARG A 29 14.16 13.49 0.73
CA ARG A 29 13.90 14.07 -0.60
C ARG A 29 12.52 14.72 -0.70
N THR A 30 11.57 14.31 0.14
CA THR A 30 10.18 14.80 0.12
C THR A 30 9.64 14.97 1.55
N PRO A 31 10.24 15.86 2.37
CA PRO A 31 9.85 16.05 3.77
C PRO A 31 8.44 16.64 3.96
N TRP A 32 7.86 17.21 2.89
CA TRP A 32 6.51 17.79 2.86
C TRP A 32 5.42 16.78 2.50
N ARG A 33 5.77 15.60 1.96
CA ARG A 33 4.79 14.58 1.57
C ARG A 33 4.38 13.78 2.81
N PRO A 34 3.07 13.59 3.06
CA PRO A 34 2.61 12.66 4.09
C PRO A 34 3.15 11.25 3.84
N GLN A 35 3.43 10.51 4.92
CA GLN A 35 3.81 9.10 4.81
C GLN A 35 2.55 8.28 4.54
N TYR A 36 2.47 7.68 3.37
CA TYR A 36 1.36 6.81 3.00
C TYR A 36 1.85 5.37 3.05
N ILE A 37 1.85 4.76 4.23
CA ILE A 37 2.47 3.46 4.50
C ILE A 37 2.08 2.40 3.45
N PHE A 38 0.79 2.29 3.13
CA PHE A 38 0.30 1.31 2.15
C PHE A 38 0.57 1.66 0.69
N GLU A 39 0.80 2.94 0.35
CA GLU A 39 1.20 3.34 -1.01
C GLU A 39 2.72 3.19 -1.19
N ASP A 40 3.48 3.52 -0.15
CA ASP A 40 4.94 3.46 -0.11
C ASP A 40 5.47 2.05 0.21
N SER A 41 4.55 1.12 0.49
CA SER A 41 4.79 -0.26 0.86
C SER A 41 5.48 -1.05 -0.26
N LEU A 42 6.51 -1.82 0.10
CA LEU A 42 7.22 -2.73 -0.81
C LEU A 42 6.36 -3.92 -1.24
N THR A 43 5.32 -4.26 -0.49
CA THR A 43 4.36 -5.30 -0.88
C THR A 43 3.30 -4.78 -1.85
N CYS A 44 3.21 -3.47 -2.09
CA CYS A 44 2.32 -2.90 -3.10
C CYS A 44 2.67 -3.43 -4.50
N MET A 45 1.69 -4.03 -5.19
CA MET A 45 1.89 -4.54 -6.55
C MET A 45 2.31 -3.47 -7.57
N ASN A 46 2.05 -2.19 -7.25
CA ASN A 46 2.35 -1.04 -8.10
C ASN A 46 3.61 -0.27 -7.66
N TYR A 47 4.36 -0.75 -6.66
CA TYR A 47 5.53 -0.06 -6.11
C TYR A 47 6.53 0.37 -7.20
N ASP A 48 6.87 -0.54 -8.12
CA ASP A 48 7.81 -0.27 -9.23
C ASP A 48 7.14 0.14 -10.55
N SER A 49 5.81 0.09 -10.64
CA SER A 49 5.07 0.25 -11.91
C SER A 49 4.38 1.62 -12.01
N LYS A 50 5.18 2.67 -12.23
CA LYS A 50 4.69 4.07 -12.30
C LYS A 50 3.99 4.45 -13.61
N GLU A 51 4.37 3.82 -14.73
CA GLU A 51 3.89 4.20 -16.07
C GLU A 51 2.56 3.55 -16.45
N ASN A 52 2.29 2.33 -15.96
CA ASN A 52 1.05 1.60 -16.21
C ASN A 52 0.65 0.77 -14.97
N PRO A 53 0.18 1.42 -13.90
CA PRO A 53 -0.17 0.73 -12.66
C PRO A 53 -1.37 -0.19 -12.91
N ALA A 54 -1.29 -1.40 -12.34
CA ALA A 54 -2.43 -2.30 -12.29
C ALA A 54 -3.53 -1.70 -11.40
N PRO A 55 -4.80 -2.07 -11.60
CA PRO A 55 -5.89 -1.58 -10.76
C PRO A 55 -5.70 -2.00 -9.29
N CYS A 56 -5.74 -1.04 -8.37
CA CYS A 56 -5.63 -1.31 -6.93
C CYS A 56 -6.76 -2.21 -6.40
N SER A 57 -7.84 -2.40 -7.16
CA SER A 57 -8.91 -3.37 -6.86
C SER A 57 -8.41 -4.81 -6.75
N ASP A 58 -7.30 -5.12 -7.41
CA ASP A 58 -6.69 -6.44 -7.43
C ASP A 58 -5.67 -6.65 -6.30
N CYS A 59 -5.39 -5.60 -5.52
CA CYS A 59 -4.38 -5.61 -4.46
C CYS A 59 -4.92 -6.24 -3.17
N VAL A 60 -4.06 -6.93 -2.42
CA VAL A 60 -4.41 -7.62 -1.16
C VAL A 60 -4.99 -6.70 -0.07
N PRO A 61 -4.46 -5.49 0.19
CA PRO A 61 -5.00 -4.58 1.20
C PRO A 61 -6.33 -3.93 0.81
N MET A 62 -6.83 -4.13 -0.42
CA MET A 62 -8.07 -3.53 -0.89
C MET A 62 -9.28 -3.85 0.00
N GLN A 63 -9.27 -5.01 0.64
CA GLN A 63 -10.31 -5.42 1.59
C GLN A 63 -10.37 -4.56 2.86
N LEU A 64 -9.27 -3.88 3.23
CA LEU A 64 -9.17 -2.98 4.38
C LEU A 64 -9.63 -1.55 4.05
N VAL A 65 -9.82 -1.23 2.77
CA VAL A 65 -10.29 0.09 2.35
C VAL A 65 -11.77 0.23 2.69
N PRO A 66 -12.17 1.32 3.37
CA PRO A 66 -13.57 1.62 3.62
C PRO A 66 -14.38 1.65 2.32
N PRO A 67 -15.59 1.06 2.28
CA PRO A 67 -16.38 0.94 1.05
C PRO A 67 -16.54 2.25 0.26
N GLU A 68 -16.61 3.38 0.96
CA GLU A 68 -16.82 4.72 0.41
C GLU A 68 -15.62 5.20 -0.42
N HIS A 69 -14.42 4.72 -0.08
CA HIS A 69 -13.15 5.14 -0.70
C HIS A 69 -12.60 4.14 -1.72
N ARG A 70 -13.28 3.00 -1.95
CA ARG A 70 -12.82 1.97 -2.89
C ARG A 70 -12.75 2.42 -4.34
N SER A 71 -13.54 3.43 -4.70
CA SER A 71 -13.59 4.00 -6.05
C SER A 71 -12.57 5.11 -6.28
N GLU A 72 -11.81 5.50 -5.25
CA GLU A 72 -10.79 6.54 -5.38
C GLU A 72 -9.59 6.09 -6.20
N LYS A 73 -8.82 7.07 -6.72
CA LYS A 73 -7.64 6.80 -7.54
C LYS A 73 -6.57 6.02 -6.78
N ILE A 74 -6.41 6.28 -5.48
CA ILE A 74 -5.43 5.63 -4.61
C ILE A 74 -6.15 5.20 -3.32
N PRO A 75 -6.92 4.11 -3.36
CA PRO A 75 -7.83 3.73 -2.29
C PRO A 75 -7.09 3.36 -0.99
N CYS A 76 -5.85 2.85 -1.10
CA CYS A 76 -5.05 2.44 0.04
C CYS A 76 -4.62 3.59 0.98
N ARG A 77 -4.70 4.85 0.54
CA ARG A 77 -4.46 6.03 1.40
C ARG A 77 -5.53 6.22 2.48
N HIS A 78 -6.68 5.58 2.31
CA HIS A 78 -7.85 5.72 3.18
C HIS A 78 -8.01 4.52 4.13
N ILE A 79 -7.04 3.60 4.14
CA ILE A 79 -7.00 2.53 5.14
C ILE A 79 -6.71 3.19 6.49
N PRO A 80 -7.59 3.02 7.49
CA PRO A 80 -7.34 3.53 8.83
C PRO A 80 -6.17 2.77 9.47
N PHE A 81 -5.22 3.50 10.05
CA PHE A 81 -4.07 2.98 10.80
C PHE A 81 -3.88 3.78 12.10
#